data_AF-A0A3S3GKC0-F1
#
_entry.id   AF-A0A3S3GKC0-F1
#
_cell.length_a   1.000
_cell.length_b   1.000
_cell.length_c   1.000
_cell.angle_alpha   90.00
_cell.angle_beta   90.00
_cell.angle_gamma   90.00
#
_symmetry.space_group_name_H-M   'P 1'
#
loop_
_entity.id
_entity.type
_entity.pdbx_description
1 polymer ?
#
loop_
_entity_poly.entity_id
_entity_poly.type
_entity_poly.pdbx_seq_one_letter_code
_entity_poly.pdbx_strand_id
1 'polypeptide(L)' 'MSQLQILNLTCDDRPGIVSAVATGLNALGANIAESSQFWDRISNRFFMRLAIEGDGFLSTAALE' A
#
# COMPACT_ATOMS: atom_id res chain seq x y z
N MET A 1 -12.52 -16.68 -0.94
CA MET A 1 -13.44 -15.56 -0.62
C MET A 1 -12.53 -14.37 -0.49
N SER A 2 -12.65 -13.39 -1.38
CA SER A 2 -11.79 -12.21 -1.34
C SER A 2 -12.05 -11.43 -0.05
N GLN A 3 -11.00 -11.19 0.74
CA GLN A 3 -11.09 -10.41 1.97
C GLN A 3 -10.50 -9.03 1.74
N LEU A 4 -11.21 -7.99 2.19
CA LEU A 4 -10.72 -6.62 2.15
C LEU A 4 -9.78 -6.37 3.33
N GLN A 5 -8.56 -5.92 3.06
CA GLN A 5 -7.52 -5.62 4.04
C GLN A 5 -7.04 -4.17 3.88
N ILE A 6 -6.64 -3.54 4.98
CA ILE A 6 -6.15 -2.15 4.96
C ILE A 6 -4.63 -2.13 5.15
N LEU A 7 -3.92 -1.57 4.19
CA LEU A 7 -2.50 -1.26 4.25
C LEU A 7 -2.32 0.22 4.61
N ASN A 8 -1.52 0.52 5.64
CA ASN A 8 -1.07 1.88 5.92
C ASN A 8 0.46 1.93 5.82
N LEU A 9 0.96 2.87 5.03
CA LEU A 9 2.38 3.13 4.81
C LEU A 9 2.68 4.57 5.23
N THR A 10 3.78 4.77 5.95
CA THR A 10 4.37 6.08 6.18
C THR A 10 5.87 6.02 5.89
N CYS A 11 6.39 6.94 5.09
CA CYS A 11 7.82 7.01 4.78
C CYS A 11 8.22 8.44 4.40
N ASP A 12 9.53 8.69 4.29
CA ASP A 12 10.03 9.92 3.68
C ASP A 12 9.68 9.94 2.19
N ASP A 13 9.21 11.09 1.70
CA ASP A 13 8.80 11.23 0.31
C ASP A 13 9.98 11.01 -0.65
N ARG A 14 9.76 10.16 -1.66
CA ARG A 14 10.69 9.91 -2.76
C ARG A 14 9.95 9.41 -4.00
N PRO A 15 10.43 9.72 -5.21
CA PRO A 15 9.86 9.17 -6.44
C PRO A 15 9.82 7.64 -6.40
N GLY A 16 8.70 7.06 -6.86
CA GLY A 16 8.55 5.61 -7.03
C GLY A 16 7.86 4.86 -5.89
N ILE A 17 7.52 5.50 -4.77
CA ILE A 17 6.81 4.83 -3.65
C ILE A 17 5.52 4.16 -4.15
N VAL A 18 4.67 4.89 -4.86
CA VAL A 18 3.39 4.39 -5.37
C VAL A 18 3.59 3.21 -6.33
N SER A 19 4.56 3.33 -7.23
CA SER A 19 4.87 2.28 -8.22
C SER A 19 5.40 1.01 -7.56
N ALA A 20 6.28 1.14 -6.56
CA ALA A 20 6.81 0.01 -5.82
C ALA A 20 5.71 -0.75 -5.06
N VAL A 21 4.82 -0.02 -4.36
CA VAL A 21 3.69 -0.62 -3.64
C VAL A 21 2.73 -1.31 -4.60
N ALA A 22 2.32 -0.65 -5.69
CA ALA A 22 1.41 -1.24 -6.67
C ALA A 22 2.01 -2.49 -7.34
N THR A 23 3.31 -2.48 -7.63
CA THR A 23 4.02 -3.63 -8.21
C THR A 23 4.06 -4.82 -7.23
N GLY A 24 4.36 -4.55 -5.95
CA GLY A 24 4.34 -5.57 -4.90
C GLY A 24 2.95 -6.20 -4.74
N LEU A 25 1.90 -5.38 -4.68
CA LEU A 25 0.52 -5.87 -4.59
C LEU A 25 0.10 -6.71 -5.79
N ASN A 26 0.46 -6.28 -7.01
CA ASN A 26 0.20 -7.05 -8.23
C ASN A 26 0.93 -8.40 -8.23
N ALA A 27 2.19 -8.46 -7.76
CA ALA A 27 2.94 -9.70 -7.63
C ALA A 27 2.31 -10.69 -6.64
N LEU A 28 1.58 -10.16 -5.66
CA LEU A 28 0.82 -10.94 -4.67
C LEU A 28 -0.61 -11.28 -5.15
N GLY A 29 -0.98 -10.91 -6.39
CA GLY A 29 -2.33 -11.13 -6.92
C GLY A 29 -3.41 -10.31 -6.21
N ALA A 30 -3.02 -9.25 -5.50
CA ALA A 30 -3.93 -8.38 -4.78
C ALA A 30 -4.45 -7.25 -5.68
N ASN A 31 -5.73 -6.94 -5.55
CA ASN A 31 -6.36 -5.80 -6.21
C ASN A 31 -6.47 -4.62 -5.26
N ILE A 32 -6.37 -3.38 -5.77
CA ILE A 32 -6.59 -2.17 -4.96
C ILE A 32 -8.05 -1.74 -5.12
N ALA A 33 -8.82 -1.84 -4.05
CA ALA A 33 -10.21 -1.39 -4.01
C ALA A 33 -10.33 0.11 -3.74
N GLU A 34 -9.49 0.63 -2.83
CA GLU A 34 -9.43 2.05 -2.52
C GLU A 34 -7.99 2.49 -2.31
N SER A 35 -7.68 3.73 -2.68
CA SER A 35 -6.36 4.31 -2.44
C SER A 35 -6.48 5.76 -1.99
N SER A 36 -5.71 6.14 -0.99
CA SER A 36 -5.61 7.52 -0.51
C SER A 36 -4.15 7.83 -0.22
N GLN A 37 -3.62 8.89 -0.82
CA GLN A 37 -2.26 9.35 -0.62
C GLN A 37 -2.28 10.78 -0.10
N PHE A 38 -1.38 11.07 0.84
CA PHE A 38 -1.19 12.41 1.37
C PHE A 38 0.31 12.66 1.53
N TRP A 39 0.76 13.83 1.06
CA TRP A 39 2.13 14.26 1.23
C TRP A 39 2.15 15.54 2.05
N ASP A 40 2.73 15.44 3.25
CA ASP A 40 3.07 16.59 4.06
C ASP A 40 4.41 17.16 3.60
N ARG A 41 4.34 18.28 2.87
CA ARG A 41 5.51 19.00 2.34
C ARG A 41 6.35 19.66 3.42
N ILE A 42 5.77 19.98 4.57
CA ILE A 42 6.48 20.68 5.65
C ILE A 42 7.43 19.68 6.34
N SER A 43 6.93 18.48 6.61
CA SER A 43 7.69 17.42 7.30
C SER A 43 8.40 16.46 6.33
N ASN A 44 8.23 16.63 5.02
CA ASN A 44 8.65 15.71 3.96
C ASN A 44 8.18 14.25 4.17
N ARG A 45 6.94 14.08 4.65
CA ARG A 45 6.38 12.77 4.95
C ARG A 45 5.28 12.38 3.99
N PHE A 46 5.41 11.18 3.44
CA PHE A 46 4.41 10.55 2.59
C PHE A 46 3.59 9.53 3.39
N PHE A 47 2.27 9.66 3.29
CA PHE A 47 1.30 8.79 3.90
C PHE A 47 0.46 8.15 2.82
N MET A 48 0.25 6.84 2.90
CA MET A 48 -0.61 6.12 1.98
C MET A 48 -1.46 5.11 2.74
N ARG A 49 -2.75 5.09 2.43
CA ARG A 49 -3.70 4.08 2.88
C ARG A 49 -4.29 3.40 1.65
N LEU A 50 -4.22 2.07 1.60
CA LEU A 50 -4.83 1.26 0.55
C LEU A 50 -5.82 0.29 1.18
N ALA A 51 -7.01 0.16 0.59
CA ALA A 51 -7.85 -1.00 0.78
C ALA A 51 -7.55 -1.98 -0.35
N ILE A 52 -7.14 -3.20 0.00
CA ILE A 52 -6.74 -4.22 -0.96
C ILE A 52 -7.61 -5.46 -0.80
N GLU A 53 -7.90 -6.12 -1.91
CA GLU A 53 -8.63 -7.38 -1.96
C GLU A 53 -7.69 -8.47 -2.47
N GLY A 54 -7.53 -9.54 -1.70
CA GLY A 54 -6.70 -10.69 -2.06
C GLY A 54 -7.28 -11.98 -1.52
N ASP A 55 -6.86 -13.12 -2.09
CA ASP A 55 -7.25 -14.44 -1.58
C ASP A 55 -6.20 -14.91 -0.56
N GLY A 56 -6.67 -15.25 0.64
CA GLY A 56 -5.97 -15.95 1.72
C GLY A 56 -4.46 -15.67 1.90
N PHE A 57 -4.14 -14.81 2.88
CA PHE A 57 -2.83 -14.68 3.54
C PHE A 57 -1.81 -13.73 2.90
N LEU A 58 -2.19 -12.48 2.66
CA LEU A 58 -1.22 -11.38 2.77
C LEU A 58 -0.91 -11.20 4.27
N SER A 59 0.05 -11.97 4.78
CA SER A 59 0.52 -11.75 6.14
C SER A 59 1.18 -10.38 6.20
N THR A 60 0.88 -9.59 7.24
CA THR A 60 1.48 -8.27 7.48
C THR A 60 3.02 -8.31 7.51
N ALA A 61 3.61 -9.50 7.68
CA ALA A 61 5.04 -9.77 7.67
C ALA A 61 5.67 -9.81 6.27
N ALA A 62 4.89 -9.89 5.19
CA ALA A 62 5.43 -9.93 3.82
C ALA A 62 5.82 -8.55 3.25
N LEU A 63 5.60 -7.47 4.02
CA LEU A 63 5.79 -6.09 3.58
C LEU A 63 6.78 -5.30 4.48
N GLU A 64 7.57 -6.00 5.31
CA GLU A 64 8.71 -5.41 6.04
C GLU A 64 9.95 -5.23 5.16
#